data_AF-A0A7L3USS1-F1
#
_entry.id   AF-A0A7L3USS1-F1
#
_cell.length_a   1.000
_cell.length_b   1.000
_cell.length_c   1.000
_cell.angle_alpha   90.00
_cell.angle_beta   90.00
_cell.angle_gamma   90.00
#
_symmetry.space_group_name_H-M   'P 1'
#
loop_
_entity.id
_entity.type
_entity.pdbx_description
1 polymer ?
#
loop_
_entity_poly.entity_id
_entity_poly.type
_entity_poly.pdbx_seq_one_letter_code
_entity_poly.pdbx_strand_id
1 'polypeptide(L)'
;QVDSHYCPSCLENMPSAEAKLKKNRCANCFDCPCCMHTLSTRATSIPAPLPDDPAKTTMKKAYYLACGFCRWTSRDVGMADKSVASGGWQEPENPHTQRINKLVEYYQQLAQKEKIERDRKKLVRRRNYVPLAFSQHTIHVVDKYSLGTRLQRQRPGAPISALAGLSLKEGEDHKEIKIEPADAVEEVEPLPEDYYTRPINLTEVTTLRQRLLQPDFQPICASQLYPRHKHLLIKRSLRCR
;
A
#
# COMPACT_ATOMS: atom_id res chain seq x y z
N GLN A 1 -1.17 21.32 -14.22
CA GLN A 1 -0.11 20.33 -13.95
C GLN A 1 0.31 20.40 -12.48
N VAL A 2 0.86 19.31 -11.96
CA VAL A 2 1.45 19.23 -10.62
C VAL A 2 2.91 19.63 -10.73
N ASP A 3 3.33 20.65 -9.99
CA ASP A 3 4.73 21.09 -9.98
C ASP A 3 5.50 20.41 -8.85
N SER A 4 5.03 20.55 -7.60
CA SER A 4 5.67 19.97 -6.42
C SER A 4 4.69 19.70 -5.27
N HIS A 5 5.11 18.84 -4.34
CA HIS A 5 4.38 18.51 -3.11
C HIS A 5 5.10 19.14 -1.91
N TYR A 6 4.36 19.72 -0.96
CA TYR A 6 5.00 20.30 0.23
C TYR A 6 4.13 20.15 1.48
N CYS A 7 4.77 20.09 2.65
CA CYS A 7 4.05 20.08 3.91
C CYS A 7 3.69 21.51 4.33
N PRO A 8 2.42 21.80 4.69
CA PRO A 8 2.04 23.15 5.13
C PRO A 8 2.59 23.53 6.51
N SER A 9 3.08 22.58 7.30
CA SER A 9 3.57 22.83 8.66
C SER A 9 5.09 22.97 8.76
N CYS A 10 5.87 22.04 8.17
CA CYS A 10 7.33 22.17 8.15
C CYS A 10 7.87 22.87 6.89
N LEU A 11 7.01 23.19 5.91
CA LEU A 11 7.37 23.82 4.64
C LEU A 11 8.39 23.04 3.80
N GLU A 12 8.58 21.77 4.13
CA GLU A 12 9.47 20.85 3.42
C GLU A 12 8.86 20.47 2.07
N ASN A 13 9.66 20.60 1.01
CA ASN A 13 9.30 20.18 -0.33
C ASN A 13 9.68 18.71 -0.52
N MET A 14 8.73 17.88 -0.95
CA MET A 14 8.94 16.45 -1.16
C MET A 14 8.93 16.09 -2.65
N PRO A 15 9.96 15.35 -3.12
CA PRO A 15 9.97 14.79 -4.47
C PRO A 15 8.77 13.88 -4.73
N SER A 16 8.27 13.85 -5.97
CA SER A 16 7.06 13.09 -6.33
C SER A 16 7.18 11.58 -6.08
N ALA A 17 8.37 11.00 -6.25
CA ALA A 17 8.59 9.57 -5.97
C ALA A 17 8.46 9.26 -4.46
N GLU A 18 9.01 10.13 -3.61
CA GLU A 18 8.92 10.01 -2.17
C GLU A 18 7.49 10.28 -1.67
N ALA A 19 6.83 11.30 -2.21
CA ALA A 19 5.42 11.57 -1.92
C ALA A 19 4.54 10.35 -2.26
N LYS A 20 4.77 9.70 -3.41
CA LYS A 20 4.06 8.47 -3.78
C LYS A 20 4.31 7.33 -2.78
N LEU A 21 5.57 7.11 -2.37
CA LEU A 21 5.93 6.07 -1.40
C LEU A 21 5.29 6.32 -0.03
N LYS A 22 5.30 7.58 0.44
CA LYS A 22 4.73 8.02 1.72
C LYS A 22 3.23 8.34 1.63
N LYS A 23 2.52 7.87 0.59
CA LYS A 23 1.06 8.05 0.41
C LYS A 23 0.60 9.51 0.51
N ASN A 24 1.39 10.44 -0.03
CA ASN A 24 1.19 11.89 0.00
C ASN A 24 1.13 12.49 1.42
N ARG A 25 1.89 11.94 2.37
CA ARG A 25 1.96 12.41 3.75
C ARG A 25 3.37 12.83 4.16
N CYS A 26 3.46 13.80 5.08
CA CYS A 26 4.71 14.20 5.71
C CYS A 26 5.12 13.20 6.80
N ALA A 27 6.37 12.76 6.82
CA ALA A 27 6.86 11.81 7.83
C ALA A 27 6.99 12.42 9.25
N ASN A 28 7.20 13.73 9.34
CA ASN A 28 7.52 14.40 10.62
C ASN A 28 6.29 15.07 11.27
N CYS A 29 5.32 15.51 10.47
CA CYS A 29 4.16 16.25 10.94
C CYS A 29 2.93 15.35 11.05
N PHE A 30 2.13 15.56 12.09
CA PHE A 30 0.90 14.82 12.35
C PHE A 30 -0.29 15.76 12.49
N ASP A 31 -1.46 15.27 12.13
CA ASP A 31 -2.75 15.93 12.34
C ASP A 31 -3.47 15.31 13.54
N CYS A 32 -4.01 16.17 14.39
CA CYS A 32 -4.84 15.77 15.51
C CYS A 32 -6.09 15.08 14.97
N PRO A 33 -6.38 13.85 15.37
CA PRO A 33 -7.49 13.13 14.77
C PRO A 33 -8.85 13.65 15.26
N CYS A 34 -8.88 14.39 16.36
CA CYS A 34 -10.11 14.99 16.90
C CYS A 34 -10.52 16.28 16.17
N CYS A 35 -9.58 17.19 15.90
CA CYS A 35 -9.85 18.55 15.41
C CYS A 35 -9.09 18.97 14.15
N MET A 36 -8.26 18.07 13.57
CA MET A 36 -7.48 18.30 12.34
C MET A 36 -6.40 19.40 12.45
N HIS A 37 -6.12 19.90 13.66
CA HIS A 37 -5.03 20.84 13.88
C HIS A 37 -3.68 20.10 13.92
N THR A 38 -2.61 20.76 13.47
CA THR A 38 -1.26 20.16 13.49
C THR A 38 -0.85 19.86 14.93
N LEU A 39 -0.36 18.64 15.17
CA LEU A 39 0.17 18.22 16.47
C LEU A 39 1.59 18.76 16.68
N SER A 40 1.93 18.94 17.95
CA SER A 40 3.26 19.36 18.39
C SER A 40 3.86 18.28 19.28
N THR A 41 5.16 18.01 19.10
CA THR A 41 5.90 17.11 19.98
C THR A 41 6.29 17.87 21.24
N ARG A 42 5.90 17.35 22.40
CA ARG A 42 6.25 17.87 23.73
C ARG A 42 7.19 16.89 24.44
N ALA A 43 8.11 17.43 25.23
CA ALA A 43 9.05 16.64 26.01
C ALA A 43 8.69 16.67 27.50
N THR A 44 8.85 15.54 28.17
CA THR A 44 8.78 15.39 29.62
C THR A 44 9.95 14.54 30.10
N SER A 45 10.48 14.83 31.28
CA SER A 45 11.47 13.99 31.94
C SER A 45 10.75 12.92 32.76
N ILE A 46 11.00 11.64 32.46
CA ILE A 46 10.49 10.52 33.25
C ILE A 46 11.63 9.85 34.01
N PRO A 47 11.43 9.48 35.29
CA PRO A 47 12.37 8.66 36.03
C PRO A 47 12.42 7.26 35.42
N ALA A 48 13.61 6.82 35.02
CA ALA A 48 13.83 5.48 34.50
C ALA A 48 15.01 4.82 35.22
N PRO A 49 14.95 3.51 35.51
CA PRO A 49 16.07 2.78 36.10
C PRO A 49 17.31 2.86 35.18
N LEU A 50 18.47 3.02 35.79
CA LEU A 50 19.76 2.89 35.10
C LEU A 50 19.99 1.42 34.70
N PRO A 51 20.49 1.15 33.48
CA PRO A 51 20.80 -0.21 33.04
C PRO A 51 21.83 -0.91 33.95
N ASP A 52 22.76 -0.14 34.52
CA ASP A 52 23.87 -0.66 35.33
C ASP A 52 23.54 -0.81 36.83
N ASP A 53 22.51 -0.11 37.33
CA ASP A 53 22.11 -0.12 38.75
C ASP A 53 20.60 0.14 38.89
N PRO A 54 19.75 -0.87 39.14
CA PRO A 54 18.30 -0.69 39.27
C PRO A 54 17.88 0.14 40.50
N ALA A 55 18.78 0.37 41.45
CA ALA A 55 18.56 1.23 42.61
C ALA A 55 18.75 2.73 42.30
N LYS A 56 19.42 3.08 41.19
CA LYS A 56 19.64 4.47 40.78
C LYS A 56 18.68 4.82 39.64
N THR A 57 17.92 5.90 39.84
CA THR A 57 16.98 6.41 38.84
C THR A 57 17.62 7.58 38.09
N THR A 58 17.59 7.54 36.76
CA THR A 58 18.01 8.66 35.92
C THR A 58 16.83 9.25 35.17
N MET A 59 16.85 10.57 34.96
CA MET A 59 15.80 11.30 34.25
C MET A 59 16.00 11.15 32.75
N LYS A 60 15.16 10.34 32.08
CA LYS A 60 15.20 10.18 30.62
C LYS A 60 14.19 11.13 29.97
N LYS A 61 14.58 11.75 28.85
CA LYS A 61 13.65 12.55 28.02
C LYS A 61 12.69 11.62 27.30
N ALA A 62 11.40 11.89 27.45
CA ALA A 62 10.31 11.20 26.80
C ALA A 62 9.47 12.22 26.02
N TYR A 63 9.05 11.83 24.83
CA TYR A 63 8.31 12.68 23.90
C TYR A 63 6.89 12.14 23.69
N TYR A 64 5.91 13.03 23.70
CA TYR A 64 4.50 12.74 23.41
C TYR A 64 3.93 13.79 22.44
N LEU A 65 2.86 13.44 21.73
CA LEU A 65 2.19 14.38 20.82
C LEU A 65 1.03 15.07 21.54
N ALA A 66 0.89 16.38 21.31
CA ALA A 66 -0.18 17.17 21.90
C ALA A 66 -0.76 18.18 20.91
N CYS A 67 -2.09 18.36 20.99
CA CYS A 67 -2.81 19.37 20.24
C CYS A 67 -2.92 20.68 21.03
N GLY A 68 -2.54 21.80 20.41
CA GLY A 68 -2.70 23.13 21.02
C GLY A 68 -4.14 23.61 21.12
N PHE A 69 -5.04 23.08 20.28
CA PHE A 69 -6.43 23.53 20.18
C PHE A 69 -7.37 22.76 21.12
N CYS A 70 -7.49 21.44 20.96
CA CYS A 70 -8.44 20.62 21.73
C CYS A 70 -7.81 19.90 22.94
N ARG A 71 -6.53 20.15 23.24
CA ARG A 71 -5.77 19.52 24.34
C ARG A 71 -5.63 18.00 24.29
N TRP A 72 -6.07 17.35 23.20
CA TRP A 72 -5.82 15.93 22.95
C TRP A 72 -4.33 15.60 23.04
N THR A 73 -4.01 14.45 23.64
CA THR A 73 -2.65 13.93 23.75
C THR A 73 -2.54 12.50 23.23
N SER A 74 -1.35 12.10 22.77
CA SER A 74 -1.10 10.70 22.39
C SER A 74 -1.27 9.71 23.54
N ARG A 75 -1.22 10.20 24.79
CA ARG A 75 -1.44 9.38 25.99
C ARG A 75 -2.93 9.04 26.18
N ASP A 76 -3.85 9.86 25.69
CA ASP A 76 -5.29 9.64 25.76
C ASP A 76 -5.72 8.36 25.02
N VAL A 77 -4.93 7.98 24.01
CA VAL A 77 -5.13 6.77 23.18
C VAL A 77 -4.12 5.67 23.51
N GLY A 78 -3.38 5.80 24.61
CA GLY A 78 -2.44 4.79 25.08
C GLY A 78 -1.17 4.62 24.23
N MET A 79 -0.81 5.58 23.38
CA MET A 79 0.47 5.53 22.66
C MET A 79 1.62 5.80 23.61
N ALA A 80 2.55 4.85 23.71
CA ALA A 80 3.75 4.99 24.53
C ALA A 80 4.65 6.13 24.05
N ASP A 81 5.12 6.94 25.01
CA ASP A 81 6.10 7.99 24.77
C ASP A 81 7.38 7.45 24.11
N LYS A 82 7.99 8.25 23.24
CA LYS A 82 9.21 7.88 22.53
C LYS A 82 10.43 8.54 23.14
N SER A 83 11.58 7.89 23.09
CA SER A 83 12.86 8.44 23.53
C SER A 83 13.46 9.45 22.54
N VAL A 84 13.03 9.41 21.28
CA VAL A 84 13.47 10.30 20.19
C VAL A 84 12.30 11.17 19.72
N ALA A 85 12.57 12.46 19.47
CA ALA A 85 11.55 13.44 19.12
C ALA A 85 10.87 13.18 17.77
N SER A 86 11.62 12.68 16.78
CA SER A 86 11.12 12.36 15.43
C SER A 86 11.58 10.97 14.98
N GLY A 87 10.79 10.30 14.15
CA GLY A 87 11.12 8.99 13.55
C GLY A 87 10.70 7.75 14.34
N GLY A 88 10.27 7.88 15.60
CA GLY A 88 9.76 6.75 16.40
C GLY A 88 8.23 6.57 16.38
N TRP A 89 7.53 7.47 15.71
CA TRP A 89 6.06 7.48 15.62
C TRP A 89 5.63 6.70 14.37
N GLN A 90 5.12 5.49 14.58
CA GLN A 90 4.63 4.64 13.50
C GLN A 90 3.11 4.53 13.57
N GLU A 91 2.46 4.59 12.40
CA GLU A 91 1.02 4.31 12.29
C GLU A 91 0.77 2.80 12.36
N PRO A 92 -0.33 2.35 12.97
CA PRO A 92 -0.76 0.96 12.88
C PRO A 92 -0.93 0.53 11.42
N GLU A 93 -0.38 -0.63 11.06
CA GLU A 93 -0.56 -1.19 9.74
C GLU A 93 -2.00 -1.69 9.54
N ASN A 94 -2.47 -1.69 8.29
CA ASN A 94 -3.80 -2.20 7.98
C ASN A 94 -3.84 -3.73 8.24
N PRO A 95 -4.77 -4.24 9.07
CA PRO A 95 -4.87 -5.66 9.41
C PRO A 95 -4.93 -6.60 8.19
N HIS A 96 -5.49 -6.14 7.07
CA HIS A 96 -5.72 -6.96 5.89
C HIS A 96 -4.64 -6.79 4.79
N THR A 97 -3.54 -6.09 5.08
CA THR A 97 -2.47 -5.80 4.09
C THR A 97 -1.93 -7.07 3.44
N GLN A 98 -1.66 -8.12 4.21
CA GLN A 98 -1.12 -9.38 3.70
C GLN A 98 -2.10 -10.08 2.74
N ARG A 99 -3.39 -10.08 3.07
CA ARG A 99 -4.43 -10.67 2.23
C ARG A 99 -4.59 -9.90 0.92
N ILE A 100 -4.55 -8.57 0.98
CA ILE A 100 -4.59 -7.72 -0.21
C ILE A 100 -3.44 -8.05 -1.15
N ASN A 101 -2.20 -8.16 -0.64
CA ASN A 101 -1.04 -8.50 -1.48
C ASN A 101 -1.20 -9.86 -2.17
N LYS A 102 -1.64 -10.89 -1.43
CA LYS A 102 -1.91 -12.22 -2.00
C LYS A 102 -2.97 -12.18 -3.12
N LEU A 103 -4.05 -11.41 -2.93
CA LEU A 103 -5.09 -11.25 -3.95
C LEU A 103 -4.56 -10.53 -5.19
N VAL A 104 -3.77 -9.47 -5.00
CA VAL A 104 -3.17 -8.72 -6.12
C VAL A 104 -2.24 -9.61 -6.95
N GLU A 105 -1.40 -10.41 -6.31
CA GLU A 105 -0.50 -11.36 -6.99
C GLU A 105 -1.29 -12.42 -7.76
N TYR A 106 -2.31 -13.01 -7.14
CA TYR A 106 -3.20 -13.98 -7.79
C TYR A 106 -3.85 -13.42 -9.06
N TYR A 107 -4.49 -12.25 -8.96
CA TYR A 107 -5.16 -11.63 -10.11
C TYR A 107 -4.18 -11.09 -11.16
N GLN A 108 -2.96 -10.70 -10.78
CA GLN A 108 -1.90 -10.38 -11.74
C GLN A 108 -1.53 -11.60 -12.58
N GLN A 109 -1.33 -12.76 -11.97
CA GLN A 109 -1.03 -14.00 -12.68
C GLN A 109 -2.18 -14.39 -13.62
N LEU A 110 -3.43 -14.28 -13.16
CA LEU A 110 -4.61 -14.56 -13.98
C LEU A 110 -4.72 -13.60 -15.18
N ALA A 111 -4.52 -12.31 -14.95
CA ALA A 111 -4.55 -11.30 -16.02
C ALA A 111 -3.42 -11.49 -17.05
N GLN A 112 -2.24 -11.97 -16.62
CA GLN A 112 -1.15 -12.33 -17.53
C GLN A 112 -1.51 -13.53 -18.41
N LYS A 113 -2.09 -14.60 -17.84
CA LYS A 113 -2.59 -15.75 -18.60
C LYS A 113 -3.65 -15.31 -19.63
N GLU A 114 -4.62 -14.48 -19.20
CA GLU A 114 -5.66 -13.95 -20.08
C GLU A 114 -5.09 -13.07 -21.21
N LYS A 115 -4.07 -12.25 -20.91
CA LYS A 115 -3.40 -11.39 -21.90
C LYS A 115 -2.72 -12.22 -22.99
N ILE A 116 -1.95 -13.24 -22.61
CA ILE A 116 -1.26 -14.14 -23.56
C ILE A 116 -2.28 -14.86 -24.44
N GLU A 117 -3.36 -15.36 -23.85
CA GLU A 117 -4.44 -16.05 -24.56
C GLU A 117 -5.13 -15.11 -25.56
N ARG A 118 -5.45 -13.89 -25.13
CA ARG A 118 -6.06 -12.85 -25.97
C ARG A 118 -5.15 -12.45 -27.12
N ASP A 119 -3.86 -12.27 -26.89
CA ASP A 119 -2.91 -11.86 -27.93
C ASP A 119 -2.63 -13.01 -28.92
N ARG A 120 -2.61 -14.26 -28.46
CA ARG A 120 -2.61 -15.46 -29.31
C ARG A 120 -3.84 -15.51 -30.22
N LYS A 121 -5.05 -15.33 -29.66
CA LYS A 121 -6.30 -15.26 -30.43
C LYS A 121 -6.30 -14.13 -31.46
N LYS A 122 -5.79 -12.95 -31.11
CA LYS A 122 -5.64 -11.82 -32.05
C LYS A 122 -4.70 -12.17 -33.21
N LEU A 123 -3.58 -12.83 -32.93
CA LEU A 123 -2.62 -13.24 -33.96
C LEU A 123 -3.23 -14.28 -34.91
N VAL A 124 -3.94 -15.28 -34.38
CA VAL A 124 -4.63 -16.31 -35.18
C VAL A 124 -5.68 -15.67 -36.09
N ARG A 125 -6.54 -14.78 -35.56
CA ARG A 125 -7.54 -14.06 -36.37
C ARG A 125 -6.92 -13.19 -37.47
N ARG A 126 -5.73 -12.64 -37.23
CA ARG A 126 -4.98 -11.87 -38.25
C ARG A 126 -4.34 -12.75 -39.33
N ARG A 127 -4.10 -14.05 -39.05
CA ARG A 127 -3.44 -15.02 -39.95
C ARG A 127 -4.45 -15.99 -40.61
N ASN A 128 -5.66 -15.55 -40.93
CA ASN A 128 -6.71 -16.35 -41.56
C ASN A 128 -6.37 -16.99 -42.94
N TYR A 129 -5.15 -16.85 -43.47
CA TYR A 129 -4.77 -17.31 -44.81
C TYR A 129 -3.58 -18.29 -44.87
N VAL A 130 -3.18 -18.94 -43.77
CA VAL A 130 -2.11 -19.96 -43.79
C VAL A 130 -2.59 -21.26 -43.12
N PRO A 131 -2.43 -22.44 -43.76
CA PRO A 131 -3.03 -23.69 -43.26
C PRO A 131 -2.51 -24.07 -41.87
N LEU A 132 -3.44 -24.46 -41.00
CA LEU A 132 -3.27 -24.83 -39.58
C LEU A 132 -2.22 -25.92 -39.30
N ALA A 133 -1.81 -26.69 -40.31
CA ALA A 133 -0.97 -27.87 -40.16
C ALA A 133 0.55 -27.57 -40.17
N PHE A 134 0.98 -26.36 -40.55
CA PHE A 134 2.41 -26.07 -40.71
C PHE A 134 3.10 -25.47 -39.48
N SER A 135 2.44 -25.27 -38.34
CA SER A 135 3.06 -24.63 -37.17
C SER A 135 3.28 -25.52 -35.95
N GLN A 136 2.48 -26.56 -35.72
CA GLN A 136 2.68 -27.39 -34.51
C GLN A 136 3.73 -28.48 -34.70
N HIS A 137 3.79 -29.11 -35.88
CA HIS A 137 4.71 -30.23 -36.13
C HIS A 137 6.12 -29.80 -36.59
N THR A 138 6.27 -28.68 -37.30
CA THR A 138 7.58 -28.22 -37.76
C THR A 138 8.34 -27.42 -36.70
N ILE A 139 7.65 -26.69 -35.82
CA ILE A 139 8.31 -25.92 -34.74
C ILE A 139 8.94 -26.87 -33.71
N HIS A 140 8.22 -27.94 -33.32
CA HIS A 140 8.78 -28.96 -32.43
C HIS A 140 9.98 -29.70 -33.02
N VAL A 141 10.02 -29.90 -34.35
CA VAL A 141 11.13 -30.59 -35.02
C VAL A 141 12.30 -29.62 -35.25
N VAL A 142 12.07 -28.34 -35.51
CA VAL A 142 13.15 -27.36 -35.64
C VAL A 142 13.85 -27.09 -34.30
N ASP A 143 13.12 -27.05 -33.18
CA ASP A 143 13.71 -26.88 -31.84
C ASP A 143 14.45 -28.13 -31.34
N LYS A 144 13.95 -29.35 -31.64
CA LYS A 144 14.61 -30.59 -31.20
C LYS A 144 15.83 -30.98 -32.04
N TYR A 145 15.96 -30.47 -33.26
CA TYR A 145 17.04 -30.84 -34.20
C TYR A 145 17.89 -29.67 -34.72
N SER A 146 17.84 -28.48 -34.08
CA SER A 146 18.72 -27.32 -34.35
C SER A 146 19.00 -27.03 -35.84
N LEU A 147 18.00 -27.20 -36.72
CA LEU A 147 18.14 -27.07 -38.18
C LEU A 147 17.82 -25.65 -38.69
N GLY A 148 17.83 -24.65 -37.81
CA GLY A 148 17.40 -23.28 -38.08
C GLY A 148 18.34 -22.42 -38.96
N THR A 149 19.53 -22.90 -39.34
CA THR A 149 20.56 -22.04 -39.96
C THR A 149 20.59 -22.03 -41.49
N ARG A 150 19.76 -22.80 -42.21
CA ARG A 150 19.90 -22.94 -43.68
C ARG A 150 18.77 -22.39 -44.56
N LEU A 151 17.72 -21.81 -43.99
CA LEU A 151 16.66 -21.13 -44.77
C LEU A 151 16.62 -19.63 -44.48
N GLN A 152 17.78 -18.98 -44.39
CA GLN A 152 17.87 -17.52 -44.28
C GLN A 152 18.10 -16.91 -45.67
N ARG A 153 17.06 -16.97 -46.54
CA ARG A 153 17.03 -16.08 -47.71
C ARG A 153 16.60 -14.70 -47.21
N GLN A 154 17.59 -13.85 -46.98
CA GLN A 154 17.40 -12.45 -46.58
C GLN A 154 16.48 -11.74 -47.59
N ARG A 155 15.28 -11.37 -47.14
CA ARG A 155 14.52 -10.28 -47.75
C ARG A 155 14.80 -9.01 -46.95
N PRO A 156 15.27 -7.92 -47.57
CA PRO A 156 15.52 -6.68 -46.85
C PRO A 156 14.18 -6.04 -46.49
N GLY A 157 13.99 -5.70 -45.20
CA GLY A 157 12.93 -4.77 -44.78
C GLY A 157 11.86 -5.28 -43.79
N ALA A 158 11.92 -6.51 -43.29
CA ALA A 158 10.98 -6.97 -42.25
C ALA A 158 11.68 -7.07 -40.87
N PRO A 159 11.21 -6.38 -39.81
CA PRO A 159 11.83 -6.46 -38.49
C PRO A 159 11.64 -7.85 -37.89
N ILE A 160 12.73 -8.40 -37.34
CA ILE A 160 12.88 -9.75 -36.76
C ILE A 160 11.95 -9.97 -35.54
N SER A 161 11.26 -8.94 -35.06
CA SER A 161 10.41 -8.99 -33.86
C SER A 161 9.12 -9.81 -33.98
N ALA A 162 8.76 -10.33 -35.15
CA ALA A 162 7.51 -11.11 -35.32
C ALA A 162 7.61 -12.59 -34.91
N LEU A 163 8.81 -13.12 -34.67
CA LEU A 163 9.03 -14.53 -34.32
C LEU A 163 9.45 -14.76 -32.86
N ALA A 164 9.91 -13.71 -32.15
CA ALA A 164 10.27 -13.81 -30.74
C ALA A 164 9.06 -14.06 -29.81
N GLY A 165 7.83 -13.85 -30.29
CA GLY A 165 6.61 -14.06 -29.50
C GLY A 165 6.13 -15.51 -29.39
N LEU A 166 6.83 -16.47 -30.00
CA LEU A 166 6.45 -17.89 -30.00
C LEU A 166 7.42 -18.79 -29.23
N SER A 167 8.55 -18.26 -28.75
CA SER A 167 9.41 -18.95 -27.78
C SER A 167 8.96 -18.60 -26.36
N LEU A 168 7.72 -18.94 -26.04
CA LEU A 168 7.38 -19.20 -24.65
C LEU A 168 7.92 -20.60 -24.39
N LYS A 169 9.01 -20.67 -23.62
CA LYS A 169 9.39 -21.88 -22.90
C LYS A 169 8.12 -22.44 -22.24
N GLU A 170 7.51 -23.45 -22.85
CA GLU A 170 6.65 -24.38 -22.15
C GLU A 170 7.56 -25.05 -21.11
N GLY A 171 7.47 -24.61 -19.85
CA GLY A 171 8.25 -25.23 -18.76
C GLY A 171 9.06 -24.30 -17.86
N GLU A 172 8.62 -23.07 -17.61
CA GLU A 172 8.69 -22.62 -16.23
C GLU A 172 7.31 -22.86 -15.62
N ASP A 173 7.22 -23.91 -14.80
CA ASP A 173 6.14 -24.12 -13.84
C ASP A 173 6.05 -22.86 -12.95
N HIS A 174 5.39 -21.81 -13.45
CA HIS A 174 4.97 -20.72 -12.61
C HIS A 174 3.97 -21.32 -11.62
N LYS A 175 4.48 -21.67 -10.43
CA LYS A 175 3.70 -22.16 -9.29
C LYS A 175 2.36 -21.46 -9.29
N GLU A 176 1.29 -22.21 -9.55
CA GLU A 176 -0.04 -21.63 -9.57
C GLU A 176 -0.33 -21.12 -8.17
N ILE A 177 -0.49 -19.80 -8.04
CA ILE A 177 -0.90 -19.22 -6.77
C ILE A 177 -2.35 -19.62 -6.60
N LYS A 178 -2.62 -20.58 -5.71
CA LYS A 178 -3.99 -20.93 -5.31
C LYS A 178 -4.34 -20.08 -4.09
N ILE A 179 -5.40 -19.30 -4.22
CA ILE A 179 -5.95 -18.52 -3.12
C ILE A 179 -7.24 -19.19 -2.64
N GLU A 180 -7.35 -19.38 -1.34
CA GLU A 180 -8.59 -19.88 -0.73
C GLU A 180 -9.62 -18.74 -0.68
N PRO A 181 -10.87 -18.99 -1.10
CA PRO A 181 -11.94 -18.01 -0.99
C PRO A 181 -12.19 -17.65 0.48
N ALA A 182 -12.85 -16.51 0.72
CA ALA A 182 -13.26 -16.17 2.07
C ALA A 182 -14.32 -17.16 2.55
N ASP A 183 -14.12 -17.73 3.74
CA ASP A 183 -15.15 -18.53 4.39
C ASP A 183 -16.32 -17.62 4.79
N ALA A 184 -17.52 -17.98 4.35
CA ALA A 184 -18.74 -17.28 4.73
C ALA A 184 -19.17 -17.80 6.10
N VAL A 185 -19.20 -16.93 7.10
CA VAL A 185 -19.70 -17.26 8.43
C VAL A 185 -21.23 -17.33 8.36
N GLU A 186 -21.83 -18.38 8.92
CA GLU A 186 -23.29 -18.58 8.92
C GLU A 186 -24.01 -17.55 9.79
N GLU A 187 -23.44 -17.20 10.94
CA GLU A 187 -23.97 -16.24 11.88
C GLU A 187 -22.90 -15.19 12.24
N VAL A 188 -23.23 -13.92 12.03
CA VAL A 188 -22.34 -12.80 12.38
C VAL A 188 -22.48 -12.51 13.88
N GLU A 189 -21.38 -12.09 14.51
CA GLU A 189 -21.36 -11.72 15.93
C GLU A 189 -22.52 -10.74 16.26
N PRO A 190 -23.38 -11.08 17.23
CA PRO A 190 -24.49 -10.21 17.61
C PRO A 190 -23.97 -8.96 18.32
N LEU A 191 -24.83 -7.93 18.40
CA LEU A 191 -24.51 -6.73 19.16
C LEU A 191 -24.31 -7.08 20.65
N PRO A 192 -23.22 -6.62 21.29
CA PRO A 192 -22.99 -6.88 22.70
C PRO A 192 -24.12 -6.33 23.59
N GLU A 193 -24.51 -7.09 24.61
CA GLU A 193 -25.63 -6.75 25.51
C GLU A 193 -25.42 -5.42 26.26
N ASP A 194 -24.16 -5.02 26.45
CA ASP A 194 -23.76 -3.75 27.06
C ASP A 194 -24.42 -2.53 26.40
N TYR A 195 -24.73 -2.59 25.11
CA TYR A 195 -25.33 -1.48 24.37
C TYR A 195 -26.77 -1.15 24.80
N TYR A 196 -27.49 -2.09 25.43
CA TYR A 196 -28.90 -1.88 25.78
C TYR A 196 -29.09 -1.07 27.06
N THR A 197 -28.21 -1.24 28.05
CA THR A 197 -28.42 -0.71 29.41
C THR A 197 -27.36 0.31 29.83
N ARG A 198 -26.24 0.40 29.10
CA ARG A 198 -25.14 1.30 29.44
C ARG A 198 -25.42 2.74 28.98
N PRO A 199 -25.26 3.76 29.85
CA PRO A 199 -25.31 5.15 29.43
C PRO A 199 -24.15 5.50 28.49
N ILE A 200 -24.45 6.20 27.40
CA ILE A 200 -23.48 6.51 26.34
C ILE A 200 -22.87 7.89 26.57
N ASN A 201 -21.54 7.96 26.65
CA ASN A 201 -20.79 9.20 26.65
C ASN A 201 -20.40 9.61 25.23
N LEU A 202 -20.89 10.76 24.76
CA LEU A 202 -20.63 11.27 23.42
C LEU A 202 -19.14 11.58 23.16
N THR A 203 -18.33 11.77 24.21
CA THR A 203 -16.90 12.01 24.07
C THR A 203 -16.10 10.73 23.81
N GLU A 204 -16.62 9.57 24.23
CA GLU A 204 -15.95 8.27 24.05
C GLU A 204 -16.16 7.72 22.62
N VAL A 205 -17.23 8.12 21.95
CA VAL A 205 -17.54 7.73 20.57
C VAL A 205 -17.00 8.74 19.57
N THR A 206 -16.42 8.25 18.49
CA THR A 206 -15.90 9.11 17.43
C THR A 206 -17.01 9.61 16.51
N THR A 207 -16.91 10.86 16.09
CA THR A 207 -17.81 11.43 15.08
C THR A 207 -17.50 10.86 13.69
N LEU A 208 -18.49 10.89 12.79
CA LEU A 208 -18.33 10.39 11.41
C LEU A 208 -17.15 11.06 10.69
N ARG A 209 -16.98 12.38 10.86
CA ARG A 209 -15.86 13.11 10.24
C ARG A 209 -14.52 12.58 10.72
N GLN A 210 -14.37 12.29 12.01
CA GLN A 210 -13.13 11.74 12.57
C GLN A 210 -12.86 10.33 12.04
N ARG A 211 -13.88 9.46 11.97
CA ARG A 211 -13.75 8.09 11.43
C ARG A 211 -13.26 8.09 9.98
N LEU A 212 -13.84 8.96 9.15
CA LEU A 212 -13.48 9.04 7.73
C LEU A 212 -12.07 9.60 7.47
N LEU A 213 -11.42 10.20 8.46
CA LEU A 213 -9.98 10.55 8.33
C LEU A 213 -9.08 9.32 8.47
N GLN A 214 -9.58 8.24 9.06
CA GLN A 214 -8.90 6.97 9.21
C GLN A 214 -9.68 5.84 8.50
N PRO A 215 -9.80 5.88 7.15
CA PRO A 215 -10.54 4.91 6.37
C PRO A 215 -10.02 3.48 6.46
N ASP A 216 -8.77 3.28 6.89
CA ASP A 216 -8.13 1.96 6.89
C ASP A 216 -8.83 0.96 7.84
N PHE A 217 -9.38 1.43 8.96
CA PHE A 217 -10.12 0.59 9.92
C PHE A 217 -11.25 1.31 10.68
N GLN A 218 -11.44 2.62 10.51
CA GLN A 218 -12.60 3.41 10.98
C GLN A 218 -13.04 3.15 12.44
N PRO A 219 -12.21 3.53 13.43
CA PRO A 219 -12.46 3.19 14.84
C PRO A 219 -13.73 3.85 15.40
N ILE A 220 -14.52 3.07 16.14
CA ILE A 220 -15.76 3.55 16.78
C ILE A 220 -15.44 4.31 18.08
N CYS A 221 -14.46 3.83 18.85
CA CYS A 221 -14.05 4.40 20.12
C CYS A 221 -12.91 5.41 19.95
N ALA A 222 -12.92 6.48 20.75
CA ALA A 222 -11.89 7.51 20.75
C ALA A 222 -10.52 6.97 21.17
N SER A 223 -10.46 5.92 21.99
CA SER A 223 -9.23 5.24 22.39
C SER A 223 -8.47 4.60 21.22
N GLN A 224 -9.18 4.24 20.14
CA GLN A 224 -8.62 3.64 18.93
C GLN A 224 -8.34 4.67 17.84
N LEU A 225 -8.51 5.97 18.14
CA LEU A 225 -8.36 7.04 17.19
C LEU A 225 -6.90 7.54 17.16
N TYR A 226 -6.08 6.94 16.30
CA TYR A 226 -4.66 7.26 16.21
C TYR A 226 -4.42 8.53 15.37
N PRO A 227 -3.40 9.34 15.72
CA PRO A 227 -3.02 10.49 14.91
C PRO A 227 -2.45 10.02 13.55
N ARG A 228 -2.77 10.76 12.49
CA ARG A 228 -2.27 10.46 11.15
C ARG A 228 -1.22 11.46 10.70
N HIS A 229 -0.30 11.03 9.85
CA HIS A 229 0.64 11.89 9.17
C HIS A 229 -0.09 12.96 8.36
N LYS A 230 0.43 14.19 8.44
CA LYS A 230 -0.18 15.38 7.84
C LYS A 230 -0.19 15.29 6.32
N HIS A 231 -1.31 15.69 5.72
CA HIS A 231 -1.48 15.67 4.27
C HIS A 231 -0.61 16.73 3.58
N LEU A 232 0.08 16.34 2.50
CA LEU A 232 0.86 17.27 1.69
C LEU A 232 -0.06 18.13 0.83
N LEU A 233 0.32 19.38 0.63
CA LEU A 233 -0.29 20.29 -0.34
C LEU A 233 0.47 20.26 -1.66
N ILE A 234 -0.13 20.88 -2.66
CA ILE A 234 0.35 20.86 -4.05
C ILE A 234 0.57 22.26 -4.59
N LYS A 235 1.69 22.46 -5.29
CA LYS A 235 1.89 23.64 -6.14
C LYS A 235 1.38 23.36 -7.55
N ARG A 236 0.52 24.24 -8.05
CA ARG A 236 -0.12 24.12 -9.36
C ARG A 236 0.69 24.88 -10.41
N SER A 237 0.91 24.26 -11.55
CA SER A 237 1.46 24.90 -12.76
C SER A 237 0.40 24.92 -13.86
N LEU A 238 0.09 26.11 -14.40
CA LEU A 238 -0.90 26.30 -15.46
C LEU A 238 -0.22 26.18 -16.83
N ARG A 239 -0.88 25.53 -17.78
CA ARG A 239 -0.43 25.45 -19.18
C ARG A 239 -1.60 25.75 -20.11
N CYS A 240 -1.35 26.54 -21.15
CA CYS A 240 -2.28 26.76 -22.24
C CYS A 240 -2.31 25.52 -23.17
N ARG A 241 -3.35 25.44 -24.00
CA ARG A 241 -3.46 24.40 -25.04
C ARG A 241 -2.47 24.65 -26.17
#